data_AF-A0A0J1FEA9-F1
#
_entry.id   AF-A0A0J1FEA9-F1
#
_cell.length_a   1.000
_cell.length_b   1.000
_cell.length_c   1.000
_cell.angle_alpha   90.00
_cell.angle_beta   90.00
_cell.angle_gamma   90.00
#
_symmetry.space_group_name_H-M   'P 1'
#
loop_
_entity.id
_entity.type
_entity.pdbx_description
1 polymer ?
#
loop_
_entity_poly.entity_id
_entity_poly.type
_entity_poly.pdbx_seq_one_letter_code
_entity_poly.pdbx_strand_id
1 'polypeptide(L)'
;MKHQYFTPPDHGCDKEQYCLICDGGLAVCKVCHLAEGTLTTDCPGEPVPPNLEDLIYSGELDYRDGRGWVSEANPTNQSLLRA
;
A
#
# COMPACT_ATOMS: atom_id res chain seq x y z
N MET A 1 3.06 -9.13 9.02
CA MET A 1 1.59 -9.26 9.20
C MET A 1 0.87 -8.99 7.87
N LYS A 2 -0.40 -9.41 7.72
CA LYS A 2 -1.18 -9.14 6.50
C LYS A 2 -1.73 -7.70 6.46
N HIS A 3 -1.78 -7.11 5.26
CA HIS A 3 -2.46 -5.83 5.02
C HIS A 3 -3.95 -5.91 5.37
N GLN A 4 -4.48 -4.80 5.89
CA GLN A 4 -5.91 -4.64 6.15
C GLN A 4 -6.39 -3.46 5.34
N TYR A 5 -7.35 -3.66 4.44
CA TYR A 5 -7.77 -2.62 3.52
C TYR A 5 -8.95 -1.81 4.08
N PHE A 6 -9.03 -0.54 3.67
CA PHE A 6 -10.26 0.22 3.81
C PHE A 6 -11.39 -0.48 3.05
N THR A 7 -12.53 -0.62 3.70
CA THR A 7 -13.79 -1.01 3.07
C THR A 7 -14.71 0.20 2.97
N PRO A 8 -15.78 0.18 2.13
CA PRO A 8 -16.70 1.31 2.05
C PRO A 8 -17.28 1.77 3.39
N PRO A 9 -17.62 0.86 4.34
CA PRO A 9 -17.97 1.25 5.71
C PRO A 9 -16.86 1.97 6.50
N ASP A 10 -15.59 1.67 6.25
CA ASP A 10 -14.44 2.25 6.97
C ASP A 10 -14.07 3.65 6.46
N HIS A 11 -14.33 3.94 5.18
CA HIS A 11 -13.88 5.18 4.53
C HIS A 11 -14.88 6.34 4.69
N GLY A 12 -16.14 6.07 5.03
CA GLY A 12 -17.15 7.10 5.22
C GLY A 12 -17.43 7.94 3.97
N CYS A 13 -17.34 7.34 2.77
CA CYS A 13 -17.61 8.08 1.52
C CYS A 13 -19.07 8.55 1.47
N ASP A 14 -19.25 9.87 1.27
CA ASP A 14 -20.56 10.47 1.04
C ASP A 14 -21.01 10.15 -0.40
N LYS A 15 -22.28 9.81 -0.58
CA LYS A 15 -22.78 9.19 -1.82
C LYS A 15 -22.87 10.15 -3.01
N GLU A 16 -22.57 11.42 -2.79
CA GLU A 16 -22.70 12.48 -3.80
C GLU A 16 -21.41 12.71 -4.61
N GLN A 17 -20.28 12.08 -4.23
CA GLN A 17 -19.00 12.20 -4.94
C GLN A 17 -18.38 10.84 -5.25
N TYR A 18 -17.74 10.74 -6.43
CA TYR A 18 -17.00 9.55 -6.84
C TYR A 18 -15.78 9.33 -5.93
N CYS A 19 -15.68 8.14 -5.37
CA CYS A 19 -14.69 7.76 -4.37
C CYS A 19 -13.72 6.71 -4.95
N LEU A 20 -12.42 7.02 -5.03
CA LEU A 20 -11.43 6.12 -5.65
C LEU A 20 -11.35 4.76 -4.97
N ILE A 21 -11.60 4.69 -3.66
CA ILE A 21 -11.60 3.44 -2.90
C ILE A 21 -12.93 2.69 -3.08
N CYS A 22 -14.08 3.37 -2.91
CA CYS A 22 -15.39 2.70 -2.94
C CYS A 22 -15.90 2.40 -4.36
N ASP A 23 -15.77 3.37 -5.28
CA ASP A 23 -16.26 3.27 -6.66
C ASP A 23 -15.15 2.90 -7.65
N GLY A 24 -13.92 3.33 -7.37
CA GLY A 24 -12.74 3.04 -8.20
C GLY A 24 -12.04 1.71 -7.88
N GLY A 25 -12.35 1.11 -6.72
CA GLY A 25 -11.77 -0.16 -6.30
C GLY A 25 -10.30 -0.08 -5.86
N LEU A 26 -9.75 1.11 -5.63
CA LEU A 26 -8.37 1.30 -5.17
C LEU A 26 -8.16 0.63 -3.82
N ALA A 27 -7.25 -0.33 -3.74
CA ALA A 27 -6.89 -0.95 -2.48
C ALA A 27 -5.94 -0.04 -1.68
N VAL A 28 -6.33 0.36 -0.48
CA VAL A 28 -5.48 1.14 0.45
C VAL A 28 -5.46 0.48 1.81
N CYS A 29 -4.27 0.23 2.34
CA CYS A 29 -4.12 -0.38 3.65
C CYS A 29 -4.41 0.63 4.77
N LYS A 30 -5.35 0.34 5.67
CA LYS A 30 -5.70 1.22 6.80
C LYS A 30 -4.69 1.22 7.95
N VAL A 31 -3.64 0.39 7.85
CA VAL A 31 -2.59 0.29 8.87
C VAL A 31 -1.35 1.03 8.43
N CYS A 32 -0.81 0.69 7.25
CA CYS A 32 0.40 1.33 6.74
C CYS A 32 0.14 2.52 5.81
N HIS A 33 -1.12 2.76 5.42
CA HIS A 33 -1.57 3.84 4.56
C HIS A 33 -1.05 3.84 3.11
N LEU A 34 -0.34 2.78 2.71
CA LEU A 34 0.09 2.58 1.33
C LEU A 34 -1.07 2.11 0.45
N ALA A 35 -1.07 2.56 -0.80
CA ALA A 35 -2.05 2.22 -1.82
C ALA A 35 -1.54 1.09 -2.73
N GLU A 36 -2.44 0.47 -3.48
CA GLU A 36 -2.08 -0.52 -4.50
C GLU A 36 -0.99 0.06 -5.43
N GLY A 37 0.02 -0.76 -5.75
CA GLY A 37 1.20 -0.31 -6.48
C GLY A 37 2.33 0.22 -5.59
N THR A 38 2.04 0.70 -4.38
CA THR A 38 3.04 1.09 -3.36
C THR A 38 3.03 0.21 -2.11
N LEU A 39 2.21 -0.85 -2.08
CA LEU A 39 2.21 -1.81 -0.96
C LEU A 39 3.54 -2.56 -0.88
N THR A 40 4.05 -2.72 0.35
CA THR A 40 5.09 -3.69 0.67
C THR A 40 4.54 -5.12 0.64
N THR A 41 5.41 -6.13 0.59
CA THR A 41 5.01 -7.54 0.62
C THR A 41 4.22 -7.86 1.88
N ASP A 42 4.76 -7.50 3.05
CA ASP A 42 4.08 -7.61 4.33
C ASP A 42 3.79 -6.23 4.90
N CYS A 43 2.70 -6.10 5.65
CA CYS A 43 2.39 -4.85 6.32
C CYS A 43 3.40 -4.62 7.48
N PRO A 44 3.99 -3.42 7.60
CA PRO A 44 4.88 -3.07 8.72
C PRO A 44 4.13 -2.91 10.05
N GLY A 45 2.79 -2.83 10.03
CA GLY A 45 1.97 -2.66 11.23
C GLY A 45 1.86 -1.22 11.73
N GLU A 46 2.49 -0.28 11.04
CA GLU A 46 2.48 1.15 11.34
C GLU A 46 2.38 1.99 10.06
N PRO A 47 1.87 3.23 10.14
CA PRO A 47 1.85 4.15 9.02
C PRO A 47 3.25 4.36 8.43
N VAL A 48 3.37 4.21 7.11
CA VAL A 48 4.63 4.45 6.42
C VAL A 48 4.78 5.95 6.16
N PRO A 49 5.92 6.56 6.53
CA PRO A 49 6.13 7.97 6.27
C PRO A 49 6.37 8.23 4.77
N PRO A 50 5.99 9.41 4.24
CA PRO A 50 6.04 9.68 2.80
C PRO A 50 7.42 9.50 2.15
N ASN A 51 8.50 9.74 2.89
CA ASN A 51 9.86 9.60 2.38
C ASN A 51 10.27 8.14 2.09
N LEU A 52 9.54 7.15 2.62
CA LEU A 52 9.77 5.74 2.30
C LEU A 52 8.86 5.26 1.17
N GLU A 53 7.74 5.93 0.92
CA GLU A 53 6.79 5.56 -0.13
C GLU A 53 7.45 5.61 -1.52
N ASP A 54 8.25 6.64 -1.80
CA ASP A 54 8.99 6.76 -3.07
C ASP A 54 9.97 5.59 -3.28
N LEU A 55 10.66 5.16 -2.22
CA LEU A 55 11.61 4.04 -2.28
C LEU A 55 10.89 2.71 -2.48
N ILE A 56 9.70 2.55 -1.88
CA ILE A 56 8.88 1.36 -2.10
C ILE A 56 8.33 1.35 -3.52
N TYR A 57 7.85 2.49 -3.99
CA TYR A 57 7.33 2.66 -5.35
C TYR A 57 8.39 2.40 -6.42
N SER A 58 9.62 2.90 -6.22
CA SER A 58 10.76 2.65 -7.11
C SER A 58 11.27 1.21 -7.05
N GLY A 59 10.83 0.42 -6.06
CA GLY A 59 11.27 -0.96 -5.86
C GLY A 59 12.61 -1.09 -5.13
N GLU A 60 13.09 -0.02 -4.52
CA GLU A 60 14.33 0.00 -3.73
C GLU A 60 14.13 -0.47 -2.29
N LEU A 61 12.89 -0.47 -1.80
CA LEU A 61 12.54 -0.81 -0.43
C LEU A 61 11.30 -1.69 -0.35
N ASP A 62 11.33 -2.64 0.57
CA ASP A 62 10.19 -3.48 0.90
C ASP A 62 10.19 -3.85 2.39
N TYR A 63 9.05 -4.26 2.92
CA TYR A 63 8.92 -4.79 4.28
C TYR A 63 8.54 -6.28 4.24
N ARG A 64 9.29 -7.09 5.00
CA ARG A 64 9.10 -8.54 5.11
C ARG A 64 8.93 -8.94 6.56
N ASP A 65 7.86 -9.67 6.87
CA ASP A 65 7.61 -10.12 8.24
C ASP A 65 8.77 -11.01 8.74
N GLY A 66 9.25 -10.74 9.95
CA GLY A 66 10.42 -11.40 10.53
C GLY A 66 11.80 -10.96 9.99
N ARG A 67 11.87 -10.13 8.94
CA ARG A 67 13.13 -9.50 8.46
C ARG A 67 13.15 -7.98 8.64
N GLY A 68 11.99 -7.34 8.68
CA GLY A 68 11.85 -5.89 8.71
C GLY A 68 12.01 -5.26 7.32
N TRP A 69 12.52 -4.03 7.30
CA TRP A 69 12.81 -3.29 6.07
C TRP A 69 14.02 -3.89 5.35
N VAL A 70 13.85 -4.19 4.06
CA VAL A 70 14.88 -4.79 3.21
C VAL A 70 15.04 -3.99 1.92
N SER A 71 16.28 -3.88 1.42
CA SER A 71 16.59 -3.26 0.14
C SER A 71 16.35 -4.22 -1.02
N GLU A 72 15.10 -4.65 -1.15
CA GLU A 72 14.62 -5.58 -2.17
C GLU A 72 13.30 -5.03 -2.71
N ALA A 73 12.99 -5.31 -3.97
CA ALA A 73 11.70 -4.95 -4.52
C ALA A 73 10.57 -5.85 -3.99
N ASN A 74 9.37 -5.28 -3.85
CA ASN A 74 8.17 -6.11 -3.81
C ASN A 74 7.97 -6.78 -5.19
N PRO A 75 7.91 -8.13 -5.28
CA PRO A 75 7.71 -8.86 -6.53
C PRO A 75 6.38 -8.55 -7.23
N THR A 76 5.40 -7.96 -6.53
CA THR A 76 4.13 -7.50 -7.12
C THR A 76 4.11 -6.00 -7.39
N ASN A 77 5.25 -5.30 -7.26
CA ASN A 77 5.33 -3.89 -7.61
C ASN A 77 5.08 -3.72 -9.12
N GLN A 78 4.00 -3.02 -9.47
CA GLN A 78 3.58 -2.83 -10.86
C GLN A 78 4.59 -2.01 -11.68
N SER A 79 5.36 -1.13 -11.04
CA SER A 79 6.42 -0.34 -11.67
C SER A 79 7.49 -1.22 -12.31
N LEU A 80 7.76 -2.39 -11.73
CA LEU A 80 8.76 -3.35 -12.22
C LEU A 80 8.21 -4.31 -13.27
N LEU A 81 6.88 -4.49 -13.35
CA LEU A 81 6.23 -5.32 -14.38
C LEU A 81 6.12 -4.61 -15.74
N ARG A 82 6.46 -3.33 -15.82
CA ARG A 82 6.35 -2.48 -17.02
C ARG A 82 7.69 -2.06 -17.63
N ALA A 83 8.82 -2.53 -17.09
CA ALA A 83 10.17 -2.31 -17.61
C ALA A 83 10.63 -3.48 -18.50
#